data_AF-A0A7X8HFI7-F1
#
_entry.id   AF-A0A7X8HFI7-F1
#
_cell.length_a   1.000
_cell.length_b   1.000
_cell.length_c   1.000
_cell.angle_alpha   90.00
_cell.angle_beta   90.00
_cell.angle_gamma   90.00
#
_symmetry.space_group_name_H-M   'P 1'
#
loop_
_entity.id
_entity.type
_entity.pdbx_description
1 polymer ?
#
loop_
_entity_poly.entity_id
_entity_poly.type
_entity_poly.pdbx_seq_one_letter_code
_entity_poly.pdbx_strand_id
1 'polypeptide(L)'
;MATRAVIEIDEEKCDGCGLCAGGCHEGALRIIDGKARLVGESLCDGLGACIGECPRGALRTVEREVEEYDERRVLENIMPKGMNTVAAHLDHLRSHGQDTWLAQARAVLAEKGLAVPEPESTPCGCGAS
;
A
#
# COMPACT_ATOMS: atom_id res chain seq x y z
N MET A 1 -6.43 -9.75 -10.60
CA MET A 1 -6.42 -9.77 -9.14
C MET A 1 -5.21 -10.56 -8.68
N ALA A 2 -4.26 -9.93 -8.00
CA ALA A 2 -3.12 -10.63 -7.41
C ALA A 2 -3.46 -11.00 -5.96
N THR A 3 -3.73 -12.29 -5.71
CA THR A 3 -3.76 -12.80 -4.34
C THR A 3 -2.33 -12.84 -3.83
N ARG A 4 -2.08 -12.16 -2.70
CA ARG A 4 -0.80 -12.27 -2.01
C ARG A 4 -1.01 -12.95 -0.67
N ALA A 5 -0.09 -13.83 -0.32
CA ALA A 5 -0.02 -14.38 1.02
C ALA A 5 0.32 -13.25 2.00
N VAL A 6 -0.52 -13.05 3.01
CA VAL A 6 -0.25 -12.14 4.12
C VAL A 6 -0.43 -12.89 5.43
N ILE A 7 0.21 -12.42 6.48
CA ILE A 7 0.05 -13.01 7.81
C ILE A 7 -1.21 -12.45 8.45
N GLU A 8 -2.07 -13.32 8.94
CA GLU A 8 -3.21 -12.97 9.79
C GLU A 8 -2.89 -13.35 11.23
N ILE A 9 -3.27 -12.48 12.14
CA ILE A 9 -3.01 -12.62 13.57
C ILE A 9 -4.35 -12.90 14.27
N ASP A 10 -4.41 -14.05 14.92
CA ASP A 10 -5.50 -14.45 15.79
C ASP A 10 -5.40 -13.70 17.12
N GLU A 11 -6.19 -12.64 17.26
CA GLU A 11 -6.18 -11.78 18.44
C GLU A 11 -6.65 -12.49 19.73
N GLU A 12 -7.32 -13.65 19.63
CA GLU A 12 -7.74 -14.44 20.80
C GLU A 12 -6.60 -15.30 21.34
N LYS A 13 -5.74 -15.80 20.45
CA LYS A 13 -4.55 -16.58 20.82
C LYS A 13 -3.32 -15.72 21.10
N CYS A 14 -3.26 -14.52 20.53
CA CYS A 14 -2.16 -13.60 20.71
C CYS A 14 -2.16 -13.01 22.13
N ASP A 15 -1.10 -13.29 22.88
CA ASP A 15 -0.86 -12.71 24.22
C ASP A 15 0.12 -11.53 24.22
N GLY A 16 0.59 -11.11 23.04
CA GLY A 16 1.50 -9.97 22.93
C GLY A 16 2.96 -10.24 23.24
N CYS A 17 3.40 -11.51 23.31
CA CYS A 17 4.79 -11.85 23.64
C CYS A 17 5.89 -11.18 22.79
N GLY A 18 5.58 -10.65 21.60
CA GLY A 18 6.52 -9.86 20.79
C GLY A 18 7.55 -10.65 19.98
N LEU A 19 7.61 -11.98 20.13
CA LEU A 19 8.59 -12.84 19.44
C LEU A 19 8.50 -12.70 17.90
N CYS A 20 7.29 -12.68 17.37
CA CYS A 20 7.04 -12.49 15.94
C CYS A 20 7.48 -11.12 15.39
N ALA A 21 7.44 -10.06 16.22
CA ALA A 21 7.90 -8.73 15.81
C ALA A 21 9.43 -8.65 15.75
N GLY A 22 10.14 -9.42 16.58
CA GLY A 22 11.60 -9.52 16.53
C GLY A 22 12.12 -10.36 15.34
N GLY A 23 11.36 -11.37 14.91
CA GLY A 23 11.72 -12.22 13.77
C GLY A 23 11.44 -11.61 12.39
N CYS A 24 10.68 -10.51 12.32
CA CYS A 24 10.31 -9.85 11.06
C CYS A 24 11.40 -8.86 10.63
N HIS A 25 12.22 -9.26 9.65
CA HIS A 25 13.29 -8.41 9.14
C HIS A 25 12.75 -7.22 8.33
N GLU A 26 11.61 -7.39 7.64
CA GLU A 26 10.93 -6.30 6.94
C GLU A 26 10.29 -5.25 7.88
N GLY A 27 10.10 -5.58 9.16
CA GLY A 27 9.45 -4.69 10.12
C GLY A 27 7.93 -4.53 9.93
N ALA A 28 7.29 -5.45 9.20
CA ALA A 28 5.85 -5.45 8.92
C ALA A 28 4.98 -5.72 10.16
N LEU A 29 5.52 -6.38 11.20
CA LEU A 29 4.85 -6.73 12.45
C LEU A 29 5.31 -5.86 13.61
N ARG A 30 4.36 -5.29 14.35
CA ARG A 30 4.60 -4.48 15.55
C ARG A 30 3.66 -4.90 16.68
N ILE A 31 4.10 -4.73 17.92
CA ILE A 31 3.20 -4.88 19.08
C ILE A 31 2.53 -3.54 19.34
N ILE A 32 1.20 -3.53 19.22
CA ILE A 32 0.33 -2.36 19.42
C ILE A 32 -0.79 -2.82 20.36
N ASP A 33 -1.06 -2.05 21.41
CA ASP A 33 -2.06 -2.38 22.43
C ASP A 33 -1.85 -3.78 23.08
N GLY A 34 -0.60 -4.19 23.23
CA GLY A 34 -0.25 -5.50 23.79
C GLY A 34 -0.61 -6.68 22.87
N LYS A 35 -0.88 -6.45 21.58
CA LYS A 35 -1.09 -7.51 20.59
C LYS A 35 -0.23 -7.29 19.35
N ALA A 36 0.08 -8.37 18.65
CA ALA A 36 0.75 -8.27 17.36
C ALA A 36 -0.20 -7.69 16.32
N ARG A 37 0.27 -6.71 15.54
CA ARG A 37 -0.45 -6.11 14.41
C ARG A 37 0.47 -5.90 13.23
N LEU A 38 -0.12 -6.03 12.03
CA LEU A 38 0.52 -5.66 10.78
C LEU A 38 0.39 -4.16 10.57
N VAL A 39 1.52 -3.47 10.40
CA VAL A 39 1.56 -2.03 10.09
C VAL A 39 1.52 -1.75 8.60
N GLY A 40 1.77 -2.76 7.76
CA GLY A 40 1.67 -2.64 6.32
C GLY A 40 1.64 -4.02 5.66
N GLU A 41 0.55 -4.33 4.98
CA GLU A 41 0.36 -5.57 4.22
C GLU A 41 1.29 -5.65 3.00
N SER A 42 1.77 -4.51 2.51
CA SER A 42 2.77 -4.39 1.45
C SER A 42 4.21 -4.64 1.92
N LEU A 43 4.45 -4.58 3.23
CA LEU A 43 5.75 -4.90 3.83
C LEU A 43 5.86 -6.38 4.22
N CYS A 44 4.76 -7.12 4.14
CA CYS A 44 4.71 -8.52 4.51
C CYS A 44 4.96 -9.39 3.28
N ASP A 45 6.08 -10.12 3.24
CA ASP A 45 6.40 -11.03 2.14
C ASP A 45 5.55 -12.32 2.15
N GLY A 46 4.71 -12.56 3.16
CA GLY A 46 3.82 -13.72 3.21
C GLY A 46 4.50 -15.08 3.39
N LEU A 47 5.83 -15.11 3.46
CA LEU A 47 6.68 -16.30 3.61
C LEU A 47 6.43 -17.10 4.90
N GLY A 48 5.84 -16.48 5.93
CA GLY A 48 5.49 -17.19 7.16
C GLY A 48 6.64 -17.41 8.14
N ALA A 49 7.77 -16.70 7.99
CA ALA A 49 8.90 -16.80 8.92
C ALA A 49 8.50 -16.55 10.39
N CYS A 50 7.55 -15.64 10.62
CA CYS A 50 7.03 -15.34 11.95
C CYS A 50 6.12 -16.43 12.55
N ILE A 51 5.57 -17.34 11.75
CA ILE A 51 4.63 -18.38 12.22
C ILE A 51 5.31 -19.36 13.16
N GLY A 52 6.54 -19.78 12.83
CA GLY A 52 7.34 -20.67 13.68
C GLY A 52 7.78 -20.04 15.00
N GLU A 53 7.90 -18.71 15.03
CA GLU A 53 8.31 -17.96 16.23
C GLU A 53 7.18 -17.77 17.24
N CYS A 54 5.93 -18.05 16.86
CA CYS A 54 4.80 -17.89 17.77
C CYS A 54 4.52 -19.18 18.55
N PRO A 55 4.86 -19.26 19.86
CA PRO A 55 4.61 -20.45 20.67
C PRO A 55 3.11 -20.73 20.87
N ARG A 56 2.25 -19.75 20.62
CA ARG A 56 0.79 -19.85 20.76
C ARG A 56 0.09 -20.30 19.48
N GLY A 57 0.80 -20.35 18.35
CA GLY A 57 0.19 -20.60 17.04
C GLY A 57 -0.89 -19.58 16.70
N ALA A 58 -0.68 -18.31 17.06
CA ALA A 58 -1.62 -17.22 16.78
C ALA A 58 -1.49 -16.66 15.36
N LEU A 59 -0.44 -17.02 14.62
CA LEU A 59 -0.18 -16.50 13.27
C LEU A 59 -0.55 -17.55 12.24
N ARG A 60 -1.20 -17.13 11.16
CA ARG A 60 -1.53 -17.99 10.02
C ARG A 60 -1.29 -17.22 8.72
N THR A 61 -0.88 -17.92 7.66
CA THR A 61 -0.87 -17.30 6.33
C THR A 61 -2.28 -17.34 5.76
N VAL A 62 -2.77 -16.21 5.30
CA VAL A 62 -4.03 -16.11 4.55
C VAL A 62 -3.73 -15.52 3.18
N GLU A 63 -4.38 -16.05 2.16
CA GLU A 63 -4.41 -15.43 0.85
C GLU A 63 -5.50 -14.38 0.86
N ARG A 64 -5.13 -13.11 0.81
CA ARG A 64 -6.08 -12.02 0.62
C ARG A 64 -5.89 -11.43 -0.77
N GLU A 65 -7.01 -11.19 -1.44
CA GLU A 65 -7.01 -10.29 -2.59
C GLU A 65 -6.57 -8.93 -2.09
N VAL A 66 -5.41 -8.50 -2.56
CA VAL A 66 -5.07 -7.11 -2.45
C VAL A 66 -5.51 -6.51 -3.75
N GLU A 67 -6.45 -5.56 -3.66
CA GLU A 67 -6.87 -4.82 -4.84
C GLU A 67 -5.61 -4.30 -5.53
N GLU A 68 -5.52 -4.60 -6.83
CA GLU A 68 -4.47 -4.08 -7.67
C GLU A 68 -4.50 -2.56 -7.57
N TYR A 69 -3.33 -1.93 -7.63
CA TYR A 69 -3.26 -0.47 -7.67
C TYR A 69 -4.14 0.00 -8.84
N ASP A 70 -5.25 0.68 -8.50
CA ASP A 70 -6.22 1.15 -9.48
C ASP A 70 -6.15 2.67 -9.53
N GLU A 71 -5.52 3.15 -10.59
CA GLU A 71 -5.29 4.58 -10.83
C GLU A 71 -6.61 5.35 -10.95
N ARG A 72 -7.69 4.69 -11.41
CA ARG A 72 -9.04 5.28 -11.44
C ARG A 72 -9.51 5.58 -10.03
N ARG A 73 -9.39 4.65 -9.08
CA ARG A 73 -9.79 4.85 -7.68
C ARG A 73 -8.98 5.94 -7.00
N VAL A 74 -7.68 6.04 -7.31
CA VAL A 74 -6.81 7.14 -6.87
C VAL A 74 -7.34 8.47 -7.40
N LEU A 75 -7.63 8.56 -8.70
CA LEU A 75 -8.23 9.74 -9.31
C LEU A 75 -9.56 10.11 -8.64
N GLU A 76 -10.48 9.17 -8.46
CA GLU A 76 -11.78 9.43 -7.83
C GLU A 76 -11.66 10.02 -6.41
N ASN A 77 -10.60 9.65 -5.67
CA ASN A 77 -10.33 10.20 -4.34
C ASN A 77 -9.69 11.60 -4.38
N ILE A 78 -8.91 11.93 -5.40
CA ILE A 78 -8.23 13.24 -5.52
C ILE A 78 -9.00 14.28 -6.34
N MET A 79 -9.86 13.86 -7.26
CA MET A 79 -10.74 14.73 -8.05
C MET A 79 -11.58 15.70 -7.20
N PRO A 80 -12.25 15.29 -6.09
CA PRO A 80 -12.99 16.23 -5.25
C PRO A 80 -12.11 17.24 -4.52
N LYS A 81 -10.79 17.01 -4.44
CA LYS A 81 -9.82 17.93 -3.83
C LYS A 81 -9.36 19.04 -4.78
N GLY A 82 -9.80 19.02 -6.04
CA GLY A 82 -9.53 20.04 -7.05
C GLY A 82 -8.48 19.65 -8.08
N MET A 83 -8.53 20.32 -9.24
CA MET A 83 -7.77 19.95 -10.44
C MET A 83 -6.24 20.09 -10.28
N ASN A 84 -5.77 20.98 -9.40
CA ASN A 84 -4.33 21.13 -9.12
C ASN A 84 -3.74 19.87 -8.45
N THR A 85 -4.55 19.16 -7.64
CA THR A 85 -4.13 17.89 -7.02
C THR A 85 -3.99 16.80 -8.08
N VAL A 86 -4.90 16.78 -9.06
CA VAL A 86 -4.84 15.86 -10.20
C VAL A 86 -3.60 16.14 -11.06
N ALA A 87 -3.30 17.42 -11.33
CA ALA A 87 -2.12 17.81 -12.10
C ALA A 87 -0.80 17.35 -11.45
N ALA A 88 -0.66 17.58 -10.14
CA ALA A 88 0.51 17.14 -9.38
C ALA A 88 0.66 15.62 -9.35
N HIS A 89 -0.45 14.88 -9.26
CA HIS A 89 -0.44 13.41 -9.32
C HIS A 89 0.03 12.89 -10.69
N LEU A 90 -0.47 13.48 -11.78
CA LEU A 90 -0.03 13.14 -13.14
C LEU A 90 1.46 13.46 -13.38
N ASP A 91 1.97 14.53 -12.78
CA ASP A 91 3.40 14.87 -12.83
C ASP A 91 4.28 13.85 -12.10
N HIS A 92 3.83 13.40 -10.92
CA HIS A 92 4.51 12.38 -10.14
C HIS A 92 4.64 11.07 -10.93
N LEU A 93 3.55 10.60 -11.53
CA LEU A 93 3.56 9.39 -12.36
C LEU A 93 4.54 9.54 -13.55
N ARG A 94 4.52 10.69 -14.22
CA ARG A 94 5.43 11.00 -15.32
C ARG A 94 6.89 10.99 -14.87
N SER A 95 7.18 11.60 -13.73
CA SER A 95 8.55 11.73 -13.19
C SER A 95 9.14 10.40 -12.74
N HIS A 96 8.32 9.46 -12.31
CA HIS A 96 8.75 8.10 -11.95
C HIS A 96 8.71 7.10 -13.13
N GLY A 97 8.46 7.56 -14.37
CA GLY A 97 8.39 6.67 -15.54
C GLY A 97 7.24 5.66 -15.46
N GLN A 98 6.17 6.00 -14.74
CA GLN A 98 5.01 5.15 -14.56
C GLN A 98 4.02 5.31 -15.74
N ASP A 99 4.49 5.06 -16.96
CA ASP A 99 3.75 5.32 -18.20
C ASP A 99 2.39 4.60 -18.27
N THR A 100 2.32 3.38 -17.74
CA THR A 100 1.08 2.58 -17.69
C THR A 100 -0.01 3.27 -16.86
N TRP A 101 0.35 3.73 -15.66
CA TRP A 101 -0.57 4.41 -14.75
C TRP A 101 -0.91 5.81 -15.26
N LEU A 102 0.07 6.52 -15.84
CA LEU A 102 -0.17 7.81 -16.48
C LEU A 102 -1.19 7.70 -17.64
N ALA A 103 -1.09 6.65 -18.46
CA ALA A 103 -2.03 6.40 -19.56
C ALA A 103 -3.44 6.09 -19.03
N GLN A 104 -3.56 5.28 -17.98
CA GLN A 104 -4.84 5.00 -17.31
C GLN A 104 -5.45 6.28 -16.73
N ALA A 105 -4.63 7.11 -16.06
CA ALA A 105 -5.10 8.35 -15.47
C ALA A 105 -5.67 9.31 -16.53
N ARG A 106 -4.96 9.46 -17.65
CA ARG A 106 -5.41 10.25 -18.81
C ARG A 106 -6.70 9.71 -19.42
N ALA A 107 -6.85 8.38 -19.52
CA ALA A 107 -8.06 7.75 -20.03
C ALA A 107 -9.28 8.05 -19.15
N VAL A 108 -9.13 7.95 -17.82
CA VAL A 108 -10.20 8.25 -16.86
C VAL A 108 -10.64 9.72 -16.93
N LEU A 109 -9.69 10.65 -17.08
CA LEU A 109 -9.99 12.07 -17.24
C LEU A 109 -10.70 12.36 -18.57
N ALA A 110 -10.25 11.73 -19.66
CA ALA A 110 -10.88 11.83 -20.98
C ALA A 110 -12.32 11.27 -20.97
N GLU A 111 -12.57 10.15 -20.31
CA GLU A 111 -13.93 9.58 -20.14
C GLU A 111 -14.86 10.52 -19.38
N LYS A 112 -14.35 11.22 -18.37
CA LYS A 112 -15.12 12.21 -17.59
C LYS A 112 -15.23 13.57 -18.31
N GLY A 113 -14.67 13.71 -19.52
CA GLY A 113 -14.71 14.94 -20.31
C GLY A 113 -13.86 16.09 -19.73
N LEU A 114 -12.87 15.75 -18.89
CA LEU A 114 -12.01 16.73 -18.24
C LEU A 114 -10.69 16.83 -18.99
N ALA A 115 -10.25 18.07 -19.26
CA ALA A 115 -8.95 18.32 -19.85
C ALA A 115 -7.86 17.83 -18.88
N VAL A 116 -6.88 17.10 -19.41
CA VAL A 116 -5.71 16.64 -18.64
C VAL A 116 -4.91 17.87 -18.23
N PRO A 117 -4.87 18.23 -16.93
CA PRO A 117 -4.17 19.43 -16.52
C PRO A 117 -2.65 19.20 -16.67
N GLU A 118 -1.96 20.16 -17.28
CA GLU A 118 -0.51 20.17 -17.31
C GLU A 118 0.00 20.68 -15.95
N PRO A 119 0.95 19.99 -15.31
CA PRO A 119 1.49 20.44 -14.05
C PRO A 119 2.25 21.75 -14.26
N GLU A 120 1.83 22.79 -13.52
CA GLU A 120 2.65 23.97 -13.30
C GLU A 120 3.84 23.53 -12.44
N SER A 121 4.93 23.22 -13.14
CA SER A 121 6.25 22.85 -12.64
C SER A 121 6.53 23.31 -11.20
N THR A 122 6.27 22.43 -10.24
CA THR A 122 6.86 22.53 -8.92
C THR A 122 7.45 21.17 -8.61
N PRO A 123 8.79 21.01 -8.72
CA PRO A 123 9.42 19.73 -8.45
C PRO A 123 9.07 19.34 -7.02
N CYS A 124 8.38 18.20 -6.88
CA CYS A 124 8.14 17.60 -5.58
C CYS A 124 9.51 17.25 -5.01
N GLY A 125 9.96 18.01 -4.02
CA GLY A 125 11.26 17.85 -3.36
C GLY A 125 11.30 16.60 -2.48
N CYS A 126 11.09 15.42 -3.05
CA CYS A 126 11.48 14.17 -2.42
C CYS A 126 13.00 14.00 -2.62
N GLY A 127 13.74 14.57 -1.67
CA GLY A 127 15.18 14.42 -1.55
C GLY A 127 15.58 12.95 -1.61
N ALA A 128 16.46 12.64 -2.56
CA ALA A 128 17.31 11.48 -2.48
C ALA A 128 18.21 11.66 -1.24
N SER A 129 18.09 10.78 -0.27
CA SER A 129 19.08 10.55 0.79
C SER A 129 19.08 9.07 1.12
#